data_AF-A0A495ZN25-F1
#
_entry.id   AF-A0A495ZN25-F1
#
_cell.length_a   1.000
_cell.length_b   1.000
_cell.length_c   1.000
_cell.angle_alpha   90.00
_cell.angle_beta   90.00
_cell.angle_gamma   90.00
#
_symmetry.space_group_name_H-M   'P 1'
#
loop_
_entity.id
_entity.type
_entity.pdbx_description
1 polymer ?
#
loop_
_entity_poly.entity_id
_entity_poly.type
_entity_poly.pdbx_seq_one_letter_code
_entity_poly.pdbx_strand_id
1 'polypeptide(L)'
;MQLSWTFRIVKRIKQLRTTGVPFELSGAAGHIVVLLTLIVLGGLLFPFGRLIGSALAAETQIAKTEKMLKKKGLDGVKPVRGDSTFIGTLHPTLKAAEADWSIPRLTGTFGHAFSFSMKIGDGAVWQQANIDWWLLWDMITDIGYEFQEFQIVRNQKQPAPTPEELQNIKDQTWEKVRASIDRGIPAIAWQPMTVAQRDSGVSAYGWASLVGYDETENTYTVRHQHYTTEYTVPYDQFGSTDPVGWYCVMVLGEKKPLNRMALEIKSLQHAIAFAHGTRFDLKDAPYAVDAIGFAAYELWKQALERGDVDVGFTEHAAWILWEMREHAAAYLREITDHFPEASSRALSDAATFYDAEIKAVVKLVNICKGHERKHETFTTSIKN
;
A
#
# COMPACT_ATOMS: atom_id res chain seq x y z
N MET A 1 5.48 21.55 27.31
CA MET A 1 5.21 22.87 26.70
C MET A 1 4.76 22.62 25.26
N GLN A 2 3.52 23.00 24.95
CA GLN A 2 2.82 23.09 23.64
C GLN A 2 2.65 21.86 22.70
N LEU A 3 1.40 21.37 22.72
CA LEU A 3 0.65 20.71 21.64
C LEU A 3 0.59 21.58 20.36
N SER A 4 0.96 21.05 19.19
CA SER A 4 0.73 21.73 17.90
C SER A 4 0.94 20.79 16.68
N TRP A 5 0.08 19.80 16.47
CA TRP A 5 0.01 19.10 15.17
C TRP A 5 -1.42 18.94 14.61
N THR A 6 -2.45 19.00 15.45
CA THR A 6 -3.86 18.80 15.06
C THR A 6 -4.54 20.00 14.37
N PHE A 7 -3.91 21.17 14.26
CA PHE A 7 -4.58 22.39 13.76
C PHE A 7 -4.53 22.63 12.25
N ARG A 8 -3.79 21.85 11.45
CA ARG A 8 -3.64 22.13 10.00
C ARG A 8 -4.77 21.56 9.12
N ILE A 9 -5.51 20.56 9.57
CA ILE A 9 -6.54 19.88 8.74
C ILE A 9 -7.88 20.64 8.74
N VAL A 10 -8.24 21.33 9.83
CA VAL A 10 -9.56 21.98 9.95
C VAL A 10 -9.65 23.31 9.20
N LYS A 11 -8.52 23.97 8.87
CA LYS A 11 -8.55 25.32 8.27
C LYS A 11 -8.81 25.34 6.77
N ARG A 12 -8.69 24.21 6.05
CA ARG A 12 -8.85 24.16 4.58
C ARG A 12 -10.27 23.82 4.10
N ILE A 13 -11.17 23.39 4.98
CA ILE A 13 -12.56 23.01 4.61
C ILE A 13 -13.55 24.19 4.75
N LYS A 14 -13.17 25.28 5.44
CA LYS A 14 -14.08 26.41 5.72
C LYS A 14 -14.14 27.52 4.66
N GLN A 15 -13.43 27.39 3.53
CA GLN A 15 -13.30 28.50 2.55
C GLN A 15 -13.96 28.28 1.18
N LEU A 16 -14.80 27.25 1.00
CA LEU A 16 -15.52 27.00 -0.26
C LEU A 16 -17.06 26.95 -0.14
N ARG A 17 -17.63 27.59 0.89
CA ARG A 17 -19.07 27.85 0.94
C ARG A 17 -19.33 29.34 0.90
N THR A 18 -19.61 29.87 -0.30
CA THR A 18 -20.48 31.03 -0.54
C THR A 18 -20.56 31.28 -2.04
N THR A 19 -21.59 30.72 -2.69
CA THR A 19 -22.44 31.43 -3.67
C THR A 19 -23.50 30.43 -4.14
N GLY A 20 -24.76 30.66 -3.72
CA GLY A 20 -25.92 29.91 -4.19
C GLY A 20 -26.59 30.61 -5.37
N VAL A 21 -27.18 29.80 -6.25
CA VAL A 21 -28.27 30.15 -7.17
C VAL A 21 -29.09 28.88 -7.43
N PRO A 22 -30.44 28.90 -7.42
CA PRO A 22 -31.28 27.74 -7.70
C PRO A 22 -31.59 27.62 -9.20
N PHE A 23 -31.84 26.41 -9.71
CA PHE A 23 -32.42 26.23 -11.04
C PHE A 23 -33.47 25.10 -11.05
N GLU A 24 -34.59 25.41 -11.71
CA GLU A 24 -35.85 24.68 -11.77
C GLU A 24 -35.88 23.54 -12.82
N LEU A 25 -36.91 22.70 -12.66
CA LEU A 25 -37.38 21.59 -13.49
C LEU A 25 -37.73 21.93 -14.95
N SER A 26 -37.41 21.02 -15.87
CA SER A 26 -38.27 20.49 -16.97
C SER A 26 -37.51 19.30 -17.60
N GLY A 27 -38.06 18.17 -18.04
CA GLY A 27 -39.35 17.89 -18.67
C GLY A 27 -39.05 17.24 -20.04
N ALA A 28 -38.89 15.92 -20.11
CA ALA A 28 -38.80 15.19 -21.39
C ALA A 28 -39.22 13.72 -21.24
N ALA A 29 -40.53 13.49 -21.23
CA ALA A 29 -41.11 12.24 -21.68
C ALA A 29 -41.58 12.44 -23.13
N GLY A 30 -41.32 11.47 -24.02
CA GLY A 30 -42.15 11.30 -25.21
C GLY A 30 -41.43 11.25 -26.55
N HIS A 31 -40.65 10.20 -26.83
CA HIS A 31 -40.32 9.81 -28.21
C HIS A 31 -40.34 8.29 -28.52
N ILE A 32 -40.81 7.43 -27.62
CA ILE A 32 -40.75 5.96 -27.85
C ILE A 32 -42.07 5.35 -28.39
N VAL A 33 -43.18 6.09 -28.43
CA VAL A 33 -44.50 5.49 -28.74
C VAL A 33 -44.89 5.49 -30.24
N VAL A 34 -44.11 6.11 -31.13
CA VAL A 34 -44.52 6.23 -32.56
C VAL A 34 -44.06 5.06 -33.44
N LEU A 35 -43.15 4.19 -32.98
CA LEU A 35 -42.60 3.12 -33.85
C LEU A 35 -43.43 1.83 -33.90
N LEU A 36 -44.46 1.66 -33.05
CA LEU A 36 -45.20 0.40 -32.93
C LEU A 36 -46.55 0.36 -33.65
N THR A 37 -47.00 1.46 -34.25
CA THR A 37 -48.32 1.51 -34.92
C THR A 37 -48.27 1.23 -36.43
N LEU A 38 -47.09 1.03 -37.03
CA LEU A 38 -46.94 0.82 -38.49
C LEU A 38 -46.68 -0.64 -38.93
N ILE A 39 -46.70 -1.61 -38.01
CA ILE A 39 -46.37 -3.02 -38.35
C ILE A 39 -47.62 -3.88 -38.66
N VAL A 40 -48.84 -3.34 -38.55
CA VAL A 40 -50.08 -4.18 -38.65
C VAL A 40 -50.73 -4.23 -40.05
N LEU A 41 -50.25 -3.52 -41.08
CA LEU A 41 -50.80 -3.67 -42.43
C LEU A 41 -49.74 -3.73 -43.52
N GLY A 42 -49.52 -4.92 -44.07
CA GLY A 42 -48.81 -5.09 -45.34
C GLY A 42 -48.06 -6.41 -45.43
N GLY A 43 -48.73 -7.46 -45.92
CA GLY A 43 -48.07 -8.71 -46.25
C GLY A 43 -47.06 -8.53 -47.39
N LEU A 44 -45.80 -8.84 -47.11
CA LEU A 44 -44.78 -9.21 -48.10
C LEU A 44 -43.77 -10.11 -47.39
N LEU A 45 -43.86 -11.41 -47.70
CA LEU A 45 -42.95 -12.46 -47.24
C LEU A 45 -41.62 -12.33 -47.99
N PHE A 46 -40.57 -11.76 -47.37
CA PHE A 46 -39.13 -12.06 -47.56
C PHE A 46 -38.25 -11.14 -46.66
N PRO A 47 -36.99 -11.50 -46.40
CA PRO A 47 -36.51 -12.16 -45.19
C PRO A 47 -36.36 -11.23 -43.96
N PHE A 48 -37.42 -11.01 -43.19
CA PHE A 48 -37.35 -10.25 -41.92
C PHE A 48 -36.55 -10.95 -40.81
N GLY A 49 -36.31 -12.27 -40.93
CA GLY A 49 -35.53 -13.03 -39.95
C GLY A 49 -34.07 -12.57 -39.84
N ARG A 50 -33.46 -12.05 -40.92
CA ARG A 50 -32.09 -11.50 -40.88
C ARG A 50 -32.01 -10.12 -40.20
N LEU A 51 -33.03 -9.28 -40.39
CA LEU A 51 -33.08 -7.92 -39.81
C LEU A 51 -33.35 -7.94 -38.31
N ILE A 52 -34.23 -8.83 -37.84
CA ILE A 52 -34.50 -9.03 -36.41
C ILE A 52 -33.27 -9.64 -35.73
N GLY A 53 -32.61 -10.63 -36.37
CA GLY A 53 -31.35 -11.20 -35.86
C GLY A 53 -30.21 -10.18 -35.77
N SER A 54 -30.09 -9.25 -36.73
CA SER A 54 -29.07 -8.19 -36.68
C SER A 54 -29.37 -7.12 -35.63
N ALA A 55 -30.65 -6.77 -35.39
CA ALA A 55 -31.04 -5.81 -34.37
C ALA A 55 -30.82 -6.36 -32.95
N LEU A 56 -31.21 -7.63 -32.70
CA LEU A 56 -30.93 -8.31 -31.44
C LEU A 56 -29.42 -8.51 -31.20
N ALA A 57 -28.64 -8.81 -32.24
CA ALA A 57 -27.20 -8.87 -32.14
C ALA A 57 -26.59 -7.50 -31.82
N ALA A 58 -27.07 -6.43 -32.44
CA ALA A 58 -26.63 -5.06 -32.18
C ALA A 58 -26.99 -4.59 -30.76
N GLU A 59 -28.22 -4.86 -30.28
CA GLU A 59 -28.63 -4.56 -28.90
C GLU A 59 -27.82 -5.36 -27.88
N THR A 60 -27.56 -6.64 -28.16
CA THR A 60 -26.71 -7.47 -27.30
C THR A 60 -25.26 -6.96 -27.29
N GLN A 61 -24.78 -6.45 -28.42
CA GLN A 61 -23.44 -5.89 -28.54
C GLN A 61 -23.33 -4.52 -27.86
N ILE A 62 -24.36 -3.67 -27.95
CA ILE A 62 -24.46 -2.39 -27.23
C ILE A 62 -24.53 -2.66 -25.72
N ALA A 63 -25.40 -3.56 -25.26
CA ALA A 63 -25.50 -3.91 -23.85
C ALA A 63 -24.21 -4.53 -23.31
N LYS A 64 -23.50 -5.34 -24.10
CA LYS A 64 -22.18 -5.86 -23.76
C LYS A 64 -21.12 -4.76 -23.68
N THR A 65 -21.13 -3.81 -24.61
CA THR A 65 -20.22 -2.65 -24.61
C THR A 65 -20.50 -1.69 -23.46
N GLU A 66 -21.77 -1.41 -23.15
CA GLU A 66 -22.19 -0.63 -21.97
C GLU A 66 -21.81 -1.34 -20.67
N LYS A 67 -21.97 -2.67 -20.60
CA LYS A 67 -21.52 -3.46 -19.46
C LYS A 67 -19.98 -3.48 -19.33
N MET A 68 -19.24 -3.47 -20.44
CA MET A 68 -17.78 -3.30 -20.41
C MET A 68 -17.34 -1.89 -20.00
N LEU A 69 -18.13 -0.86 -20.29
CA LEU A 69 -17.84 0.51 -19.84
C LEU A 69 -18.00 0.68 -18.32
N LYS A 70 -18.78 -0.18 -17.66
CA LYS A 70 -19.04 -0.15 -16.20
C LYS A 70 -18.02 -0.92 -15.36
N LYS A 71 -17.04 -1.57 -15.98
CA LYS A 71 -15.99 -2.32 -15.29
C LYS A 71 -14.65 -2.02 -15.92
N LYS A 72 -13.66 -1.68 -15.09
CA LYS A 72 -12.30 -1.43 -15.55
C LYS A 72 -11.29 -2.09 -14.64
N GLY A 73 -10.22 -2.62 -15.23
CA GLY A 73 -9.09 -3.20 -14.53
C GLY A 73 -7.79 -2.79 -15.20
N LEU A 74 -6.74 -2.66 -14.39
CA LEU A 74 -5.39 -2.36 -14.84
C LEU A 74 -4.64 -3.67 -15.06
N ASP A 75 -4.51 -4.04 -16.33
CA ASP A 75 -3.65 -5.15 -16.72
C ASP A 75 -2.17 -4.77 -16.50
N GLY A 76 -1.37 -5.72 -16.00
CA GLY A 76 0.07 -5.53 -15.82
C GLY A 76 0.52 -4.83 -14.53
N VAL A 77 -0.40 -4.21 -13.77
CA VAL A 77 -0.07 -3.64 -12.44
C VAL A 77 -0.05 -4.74 -11.39
N LYS A 78 1.14 -5.22 -11.02
CA LYS A 78 1.30 -6.25 -9.97
C LYS A 78 2.10 -5.68 -8.80
N PRO A 79 1.68 -5.92 -7.55
CA PRO A 79 2.50 -5.64 -6.39
C PRO A 79 3.87 -6.32 -6.52
N VAL A 80 4.91 -5.60 -6.13
CA VAL A 80 6.26 -6.17 -6.02
C VAL A 80 6.38 -6.81 -4.66
N ARG A 81 6.89 -8.04 -4.59
CA ARG A 81 7.13 -8.72 -3.33
C ARG A 81 8.35 -8.10 -2.63
N GLY A 82 8.19 -7.77 -1.35
CA GLY A 82 9.27 -7.36 -0.45
C GLY A 82 8.77 -7.31 1.00
N ASP A 83 9.61 -6.78 1.89
CA ASP A 83 9.32 -6.70 3.32
C ASP A 83 8.15 -5.75 3.66
N SER A 84 8.00 -4.68 2.88
CA SER A 84 7.02 -3.62 3.09
C SER A 84 5.93 -3.74 2.04
N THR A 85 4.73 -4.05 2.51
CA THR A 85 3.52 -4.03 1.67
C THR A 85 3.27 -2.64 1.10
N PHE A 86 3.68 -1.58 1.80
CA PHE A 86 3.59 -0.22 1.28
C PHE A 86 4.50 -0.03 0.06
N ILE A 87 5.79 -0.34 0.18
CA ILE A 87 6.74 -0.19 -0.94
C ILE A 87 6.34 -1.08 -2.12
N GLY A 88 5.90 -2.32 -1.83
CA GLY A 88 5.42 -3.27 -2.82
C GLY A 88 4.22 -2.77 -3.64
N THR A 89 3.40 -1.88 -3.07
CA THR A 89 2.24 -1.27 -3.74
C THR A 89 2.52 0.12 -4.29
N LEU A 90 3.38 0.91 -3.64
CA LEU A 90 3.79 2.23 -4.08
C LEU A 90 4.60 2.17 -5.38
N HIS A 91 5.56 1.26 -5.49
CA HIS A 91 6.40 1.15 -6.68
C HIS A 91 5.61 0.93 -7.98
N PRO A 92 4.71 -0.07 -8.11
CA PRO A 92 3.91 -0.22 -9.32
C PRO A 92 2.95 0.96 -9.55
N THR A 93 2.49 1.63 -8.49
CA THR A 93 1.67 2.86 -8.60
C THR A 93 2.46 4.00 -9.25
N LEU A 94 3.69 4.25 -8.78
CA LEU A 94 4.58 5.26 -9.33
C LEU A 94 5.04 4.90 -10.75
N LYS A 95 5.32 3.63 -11.02
CA LYS A 95 5.65 3.15 -12.37
C LYS A 95 4.50 3.35 -13.36
N ALA A 96 3.26 3.09 -12.94
CA ALA A 96 2.08 3.36 -13.76
C ALA A 96 1.89 4.86 -14.06
N ALA A 97 2.40 5.72 -13.19
CA ALA A 97 2.48 7.17 -13.39
C ALA A 97 3.78 7.64 -14.10
N GLU A 98 4.47 6.71 -14.76
CA GLU A 98 5.72 6.94 -15.51
C GLU A 98 6.85 7.57 -14.65
N ALA A 99 6.84 7.30 -13.35
CA ALA A 99 7.88 7.75 -12.45
C ALA A 99 9.06 6.77 -12.44
N ASP A 100 10.27 7.31 -12.46
CA ASP A 100 11.51 6.52 -12.39
C ASP A 100 11.96 6.37 -10.92
N TRP A 101 11.37 5.37 -10.26
CA TRP A 101 11.70 4.95 -8.91
C TRP A 101 12.08 3.49 -8.90
N SER A 102 13.27 3.18 -8.40
CA SER A 102 13.65 1.80 -8.09
C SER A 102 13.08 1.39 -6.72
N ILE A 103 12.96 0.08 -6.49
CA ILE A 103 12.62 -0.45 -5.16
C ILE A 103 13.68 -0.05 -4.12
N PRO A 104 15.00 -0.24 -4.33
CA PRO A 104 16.02 0.22 -3.38
C PRO A 104 15.88 1.70 -3.03
N ARG A 105 15.59 2.56 -4.01
CA ARG A 105 15.41 4.00 -3.77
C ARG A 105 14.20 4.30 -2.90
N LEU A 106 13.07 3.64 -3.14
CA LEU A 106 11.89 3.80 -2.28
C LEU A 106 12.19 3.29 -0.87
N THR A 107 12.71 2.08 -0.73
CA THR A 107 13.03 1.46 0.57
C THR A 107 14.06 2.28 1.36
N GLY A 108 15.07 2.85 0.70
CA GLY A 108 16.04 3.77 1.30
C GLY A 108 15.43 5.12 1.67
N THR A 109 14.59 5.68 0.80
CA THR A 109 13.95 7.00 1.01
C THR A 109 13.01 6.99 2.22
N PHE A 110 12.18 5.96 2.34
CA PHE A 110 11.26 5.76 3.46
C PHE A 110 11.96 5.17 4.70
N GLY A 111 13.26 4.88 4.62
CA GLY A 111 14.06 4.43 5.76
C GLY A 111 13.92 2.95 6.13
N HIS A 112 13.08 2.19 5.44
CA HIS A 112 12.94 0.73 5.63
C HIS A 112 14.29 0.03 5.55
N ALA A 113 15.12 0.39 4.56
CA ALA A 113 16.41 -0.25 4.29
C ALA A 113 17.39 -0.14 5.47
N PHE A 114 17.24 0.92 6.27
CA PHE A 114 18.15 1.26 7.37
C PHE A 114 17.58 0.93 8.75
N SER A 115 16.28 0.65 8.82
CA SER A 115 15.63 0.29 10.07
C SER A 115 16.09 -1.08 10.56
N PHE A 116 16.15 -1.21 11.89
CA PHE A 116 16.23 -2.49 12.59
C PHE A 116 15.85 -2.22 14.04
N SER A 117 14.88 -2.95 14.55
CA SER A 117 14.33 -2.80 15.89
C SER A 117 14.28 -4.14 16.58
N MET A 118 14.38 -4.13 17.90
CA MET A 118 14.31 -5.33 18.73
C MET A 118 13.47 -5.07 19.98
N LYS A 119 12.91 -6.15 20.51
CA LYS A 119 12.17 -6.17 21.77
C LYS A 119 12.82 -7.21 22.68
N ILE A 120 12.81 -6.97 23.99
CA ILE A 120 13.25 -7.89 25.02
C ILE A 120 12.27 -9.06 25.06
N GLY A 121 12.80 -10.28 25.10
CA GLY A 121 12.02 -11.52 25.14
C GLY A 121 11.61 -12.02 23.74
N ASP A 122 10.50 -12.74 23.68
CA ASP A 122 9.96 -13.41 22.49
C ASP A 122 8.90 -12.58 21.74
N GLY A 123 8.78 -11.29 22.07
CA GLY A 123 7.79 -10.42 21.47
C GLY A 123 8.05 -10.18 19.98
N ALA A 124 7.02 -10.42 19.15
CA ALA A 124 7.08 -10.14 17.72
C ALA A 124 7.42 -8.66 17.44
N VAL A 125 8.41 -8.43 16.56
CA VAL A 125 8.77 -7.10 16.08
C VAL A 125 8.42 -7.00 14.61
N TRP A 126 7.53 -6.07 14.27
CA TRP A 126 7.22 -5.74 12.89
C TRP A 126 8.10 -4.57 12.46
N GLN A 127 9.19 -4.87 11.77
CA GLN A 127 10.27 -3.91 11.49
C GLN A 127 9.76 -2.65 10.74
N GLN A 128 8.77 -2.81 9.88
CA GLN A 128 8.22 -1.75 9.05
C GLN A 128 7.06 -1.00 9.72
N ALA A 129 6.48 -1.51 10.81
CA ALA A 129 5.20 -1.04 11.30
C ALA A 129 5.23 0.42 11.77
N ASN A 130 6.24 0.84 12.53
CA ASN A 130 6.38 2.24 12.93
C ASN A 130 6.65 3.16 11.73
N ILE A 131 7.21 2.65 10.64
CA ILE A 131 7.39 3.42 9.41
C ILE A 131 6.04 3.58 8.70
N ASP A 132 5.37 2.47 8.38
CA ASP A 132 4.14 2.42 7.61
C ASP A 132 2.96 3.13 8.30
N TRP A 133 2.89 3.07 9.64
CA TRP A 133 1.77 3.63 10.41
C TRP A 133 1.95 5.08 10.84
N TRP A 134 3.20 5.52 11.01
CA TRP A 134 3.48 6.78 11.66
C TRP A 134 4.35 7.69 10.80
N LEU A 135 5.54 7.22 10.42
CA LEU A 135 6.51 8.06 9.71
C LEU A 135 6.16 8.25 8.23
N LEU A 136 5.34 7.35 7.67
CA LEU A 136 4.90 7.34 6.28
C LEU A 136 4.44 8.73 5.80
N TRP A 137 3.58 9.39 6.59
CA TRP A 137 2.93 10.65 6.20
C TRP A 137 3.91 11.82 6.09
N ASP A 138 4.99 11.82 6.88
CA ASP A 138 6.06 12.81 6.73
C ASP A 138 6.80 12.60 5.40
N MET A 139 7.12 11.34 5.08
CA MET A 139 8.01 11.01 3.97
C MET A 139 7.32 11.01 2.61
N ILE A 140 6.04 10.62 2.55
CA ILE A 140 5.30 10.53 1.28
C ILE A 140 5.10 11.92 0.63
N THR A 141 5.21 12.99 1.42
CA THR A 141 5.09 14.36 0.88
C THR A 141 6.31 14.82 0.08
N ASP A 142 7.45 14.14 0.23
CA ASP A 142 8.72 14.56 -0.37
C ASP A 142 9.07 13.79 -1.66
N ILE A 143 8.28 12.79 -2.07
CA ILE A 143 8.61 11.91 -3.22
C ILE A 143 8.21 12.47 -4.59
N GLY A 144 7.87 13.76 -4.66
CA GLY A 144 7.59 14.45 -5.93
C GLY A 144 6.19 14.21 -6.49
N TYR A 145 5.24 13.77 -5.66
CA TYR A 145 3.83 13.58 -6.05
C TYR A 145 2.89 14.06 -4.95
N GLU A 146 1.69 14.49 -5.33
CA GLU A 146 0.59 14.64 -4.38
C GLU A 146 -0.03 13.28 -4.07
N PHE A 147 -0.45 13.10 -2.82
CA PHE A 147 -1.36 12.03 -2.44
C PHE A 147 -2.63 12.63 -1.88
N GLN A 148 -3.76 12.18 -2.41
CA GLN A 148 -5.07 12.41 -1.80
C GLN A 148 -5.35 11.24 -0.86
N GLU A 149 -5.50 11.56 0.42
CA GLU A 149 -5.72 10.59 1.49
C GLU A 149 -7.19 10.60 1.92
N PHE A 150 -7.79 9.42 1.94
CA PHE A 150 -9.12 9.18 2.48
C PHE A 150 -8.96 8.25 3.67
N GLN A 151 -8.98 8.82 4.88
CA GLN A 151 -8.69 8.07 6.08
C GLN A 151 -9.70 8.32 7.21
N ILE A 152 -10.01 7.25 7.91
CA ILE A 152 -10.85 7.22 9.11
C ILE A 152 -10.22 6.23 10.08
N VAL A 153 -9.89 6.68 11.28
CA VAL A 153 -9.41 5.83 12.36
C VAL A 153 -10.48 5.76 13.44
N ARG A 154 -10.96 4.56 13.76
CA ARG A 154 -11.91 4.33 14.85
C ARG A 154 -11.15 4.04 16.15
N ASN A 155 -10.28 4.97 16.56
CA ASN A 155 -9.62 4.89 17.86
C ASN A 155 -10.39 5.66 18.93
N GLN A 156 -10.25 5.26 20.19
CA GLN A 156 -10.98 5.86 21.32
C GLN A 156 -10.60 7.32 21.62
N LYS A 157 -9.58 7.89 20.95
CA LYS A 157 -9.07 9.23 21.21
C LYS A 157 -9.82 10.32 20.43
N GLN A 158 -10.54 9.96 19.37
CA GLN A 158 -11.37 10.87 18.59
C GLN A 158 -12.83 10.43 18.61
N PRO A 159 -13.80 11.35 18.52
CA PRO A 159 -15.19 10.98 18.29
C PRO A 159 -15.30 10.12 17.04
N ALA A 160 -16.02 8.99 17.14
CA ALA A 160 -16.29 8.17 15.97
C ALA A 160 -17.05 9.01 14.92
N PRO A 161 -16.73 8.86 13.62
CA PRO A 161 -17.49 9.53 12.58
C PRO A 161 -18.95 9.06 12.61
N THR A 162 -19.86 9.96 12.28
CA THR A 162 -21.25 9.58 12.03
C THR A 162 -21.35 8.64 10.83
N PRO A 163 -22.41 7.82 10.72
CA PRO A 163 -22.63 6.99 9.54
C PRO A 163 -22.64 7.78 8.22
N GLU A 164 -23.18 9.00 8.24
CA GLU A 164 -23.22 9.89 7.07
C GLU A 164 -21.81 10.38 6.68
N GLU A 165 -20.99 10.81 7.63
CA GLU A 165 -19.60 11.21 7.37
C GLU A 165 -18.77 10.06 6.82
N LEU A 166 -18.94 8.86 7.41
CA LEU A 166 -18.29 7.65 6.96
C LEU A 166 -18.66 7.31 5.52
N GLN A 167 -19.96 7.36 5.18
CA GLN A 167 -20.43 7.08 3.83
C GLN A 167 -19.91 8.14 2.85
N ASN A 168 -20.01 9.42 3.20
CA ASN A 168 -19.53 10.51 2.34
C ASN A 168 -18.02 10.40 2.02
N ILE A 169 -17.18 9.99 2.99
CA ILE A 169 -15.76 9.73 2.72
C ILE A 169 -15.59 8.55 1.76
N LYS A 170 -16.35 7.46 1.94
CA LYS A 170 -16.29 6.29 1.06
C LYS A 170 -16.74 6.61 -0.36
N ASP A 171 -17.80 7.39 -0.52
CA ASP A 171 -18.31 7.84 -1.83
C ASP A 171 -17.26 8.72 -2.53
N GLN A 172 -16.65 9.67 -1.82
CA GLN A 172 -15.55 10.47 -2.37
C GLN A 172 -14.34 9.61 -2.74
N THR A 173 -14.04 8.59 -1.92
CA THR A 173 -12.96 7.65 -2.19
C THR A 173 -13.25 6.87 -3.47
N TRP A 174 -14.48 6.37 -3.65
CA TRP A 174 -14.94 5.69 -4.85
C TRP A 174 -14.70 6.51 -6.12
N GLU A 175 -15.18 7.76 -6.13
CA GLU A 175 -14.97 8.65 -7.27
C GLU A 175 -13.50 8.84 -7.61
N LYS A 176 -12.64 9.02 -6.59
CA LYS A 176 -11.22 9.28 -6.79
C LYS A 176 -10.43 8.04 -7.20
N VAL A 177 -10.76 6.88 -6.66
CA VAL A 177 -10.15 5.61 -7.05
C VAL A 177 -10.53 5.27 -8.50
N ARG A 178 -11.81 5.41 -8.87
CA ARG A 178 -12.26 5.22 -10.26
C ARG A 178 -11.51 6.14 -11.23
N ALA A 179 -11.49 7.44 -10.94
CA ALA A 179 -10.78 8.42 -11.77
C ALA A 179 -9.26 8.14 -11.87
N SER A 180 -8.65 7.58 -10.82
CA SER A 180 -7.23 7.18 -10.87
C SER A 180 -7.01 5.97 -11.77
N ILE A 181 -7.82 4.92 -11.59
CA ILE A 181 -7.81 3.73 -12.44
C ILE A 181 -8.10 4.11 -13.89
N ASP A 182 -8.93 5.12 -14.11
CA ASP A 182 -9.22 5.60 -15.45
C ASP A 182 -8.01 6.14 -16.20
N ARG A 183 -7.10 6.79 -15.45
CA ARG A 183 -5.80 7.27 -15.93
C ARG A 183 -4.72 6.18 -16.00
N GLY A 184 -5.05 4.93 -15.69
CA GLY A 184 -4.09 3.83 -15.67
C GLY A 184 -3.32 3.66 -14.37
N ILE A 185 -3.65 4.41 -13.31
CA ILE A 185 -2.87 4.46 -12.06
C ILE A 185 -3.67 3.80 -10.92
N PRO A 186 -3.16 2.75 -10.27
CA PRO A 186 -3.84 2.11 -9.15
C PRO A 186 -3.92 3.05 -7.93
N ALA A 187 -4.87 2.77 -7.03
CA ALA A 187 -4.86 3.36 -5.69
C ALA A 187 -4.24 2.37 -4.69
N ILE A 188 -3.84 2.87 -3.51
CA ILE A 188 -3.25 2.06 -2.44
C ILE A 188 -4.21 2.07 -1.25
N ALA A 189 -4.50 0.92 -0.66
CA ALA A 189 -5.44 0.82 0.46
C ALA A 189 -4.89 -0.03 1.60
N TRP A 190 -5.21 0.35 2.84
CA TRP A 190 -4.90 -0.44 4.03
C TRP A 190 -5.93 -1.56 4.21
N GLN A 191 -5.45 -2.80 4.21
CA GLN A 191 -6.23 -4.03 4.42
C GLN A 191 -7.59 -4.04 3.73
N PRO A 192 -7.67 -3.88 2.40
CA PRO A 192 -8.94 -3.78 1.68
C PRO A 192 -9.59 -5.15 1.54
N MET A 193 -10.11 -5.68 2.64
CA MET A 193 -10.90 -6.91 2.73
C MET A 193 -12.00 -6.73 3.78
N THR A 194 -13.10 -7.46 3.63
CA THR A 194 -14.13 -7.52 4.67
C THR A 194 -13.72 -8.48 5.79
N VAL A 195 -14.38 -8.38 6.94
CA VAL A 195 -14.21 -9.35 8.05
C VAL A 195 -14.52 -10.77 7.58
N ALA A 196 -15.61 -10.95 6.82
CA ALA A 196 -15.99 -12.25 6.27
C ALA A 196 -14.92 -12.81 5.31
N GLN A 197 -14.31 -11.95 4.48
CA GLN A 197 -13.22 -12.36 3.59
C GLN A 197 -11.99 -12.81 4.35
N ARG A 198 -11.57 -12.04 5.36
CA ARG A 198 -10.49 -12.41 6.28
C ARG A 198 -10.75 -13.77 6.92
N ASP A 199 -11.95 -13.96 7.46
CA ASP A 199 -12.35 -15.19 8.15
C ASP A 199 -12.45 -16.38 7.17
N SER A 200 -12.68 -16.13 5.88
CA SER A 200 -12.61 -17.14 4.81
C SER A 200 -11.21 -17.39 4.25
N GLY A 201 -10.17 -16.73 4.79
CA GLY A 201 -8.77 -16.97 4.44
C GLY A 201 -8.13 -15.97 3.47
N VAL A 202 -8.77 -14.84 3.16
CA VAL A 202 -8.08 -13.74 2.46
C VAL A 202 -7.05 -13.13 3.41
N SER A 203 -5.78 -13.12 3.02
CA SER A 203 -4.63 -12.71 3.85
C SER A 203 -3.96 -11.42 3.34
N ALA A 204 -4.77 -10.45 2.91
CA ALA A 204 -4.30 -9.14 2.45
C ALA A 204 -4.04 -8.16 3.60
N TYR A 205 -3.21 -8.57 4.57
CA TYR A 205 -2.77 -7.73 5.69
C TYR A 205 -1.71 -6.72 5.25
N GLY A 206 -1.84 -5.47 5.70
CA GLY A 206 -0.98 -4.37 5.26
C GLY A 206 -1.56 -3.59 4.08
N TRP A 207 -0.70 -3.01 3.25
CA TRP A 207 -1.11 -2.23 2.09
C TRP A 207 -1.33 -3.10 0.85
N ALA A 208 -2.41 -2.87 0.12
CA ALA A 208 -2.73 -3.53 -1.14
C ALA A 208 -3.05 -2.53 -2.26
N SER A 209 -2.94 -2.97 -3.51
CA SER A 209 -3.29 -2.15 -4.68
C SER A 209 -4.75 -2.36 -5.06
N LEU A 210 -5.50 -1.26 -5.20
CA LEU A 210 -6.79 -1.22 -5.87
C LEU A 210 -6.53 -1.00 -7.36
N VAL A 211 -6.72 -2.05 -8.16
CA VAL A 211 -6.32 -2.10 -9.58
C VAL A 211 -7.50 -2.12 -10.53
N GLY A 212 -8.73 -2.09 -10.03
CA GLY A 212 -9.93 -2.12 -10.86
C GLY A 212 -11.17 -1.78 -10.07
N TYR A 213 -12.27 -1.56 -10.78
CA TYR A 213 -13.58 -1.32 -10.20
C TYR A 213 -14.69 -1.94 -11.06
N ASP A 214 -15.82 -2.24 -10.44
CA ASP A 214 -17.07 -2.65 -11.08
C ASP A 214 -18.22 -1.78 -10.54
N GLU A 215 -18.81 -0.93 -11.38
CA GLU A 215 -19.90 -0.02 -11.01
C GLU A 215 -21.24 -0.74 -10.83
N THR A 216 -21.39 -1.95 -11.39
CA THR A 216 -22.63 -2.72 -11.22
C THR A 216 -22.69 -3.29 -9.81
N GLU A 217 -21.54 -3.80 -9.34
CA GLU A 217 -21.43 -4.45 -8.03
C GLU A 217 -20.92 -3.49 -6.93
N ASN A 218 -20.49 -2.27 -7.30
CA ASN A 218 -19.81 -1.31 -6.43
C ASN A 218 -18.62 -1.96 -5.69
N THR A 219 -17.74 -2.62 -6.44
CA THR A 219 -16.56 -3.30 -5.88
C THR A 219 -15.27 -2.74 -6.45
N TYR A 220 -14.20 -2.83 -5.66
CA TYR A 220 -12.83 -2.74 -6.15
C TYR A 220 -12.27 -4.12 -6.45
N THR A 221 -11.37 -4.19 -7.43
CA THR A 221 -10.49 -5.33 -7.66
C THR A 221 -9.16 -5.09 -6.94
N VAL A 222 -8.70 -6.06 -6.15
CA VAL A 222 -7.55 -5.93 -5.25
C VAL A 222 -6.45 -6.93 -5.62
N ARG A 223 -5.20 -6.46 -5.58
CA ARG A 223 -3.99 -7.29 -5.63
C ARG A 223 -3.11 -7.00 -4.42
N HIS A 224 -2.57 -8.05 -3.81
CA HIS A 224 -1.70 -7.95 -2.64
C HIS A 224 -0.44 -8.81 -2.81
N GLN A 225 0.70 -8.36 -2.27
CA GLN A 225 1.98 -9.05 -2.50
C GLN A 225 2.09 -10.44 -1.82
N HIS A 226 1.32 -10.68 -0.76
CA HIS A 226 1.31 -11.96 -0.04
C HIS A 226 0.05 -12.80 -0.28
N TYR A 227 -0.92 -12.28 -1.03
CA TYR A 227 -2.13 -13.00 -1.42
C TYR A 227 -2.21 -13.02 -2.95
N THR A 228 -1.81 -14.15 -3.53
CA THR A 228 -1.55 -14.29 -4.97
C THR A 228 -2.81 -14.29 -5.82
N THR A 229 -3.97 -14.55 -5.22
CA THR A 229 -5.26 -14.56 -5.89
C THR A 229 -5.85 -13.15 -5.90
N GLU A 230 -6.17 -12.64 -7.08
CA GLU A 230 -6.96 -11.42 -7.20
C GLU A 230 -8.37 -11.65 -6.61
N TYR A 231 -8.87 -10.67 -5.88
CA TYR A 231 -10.21 -10.72 -5.30
C TYR A 231 -10.91 -9.36 -5.40
N THR A 232 -12.22 -9.35 -5.19
CA THR A 232 -13.00 -8.12 -5.18
C THR A 232 -13.48 -7.79 -3.77
N VAL A 233 -13.62 -6.51 -3.44
CA VAL A 233 -14.14 -6.04 -2.15
C VAL A 233 -15.17 -4.92 -2.38
N PRO A 234 -16.34 -4.92 -1.71
CA PRO A 234 -17.25 -3.78 -1.80
C PRO A 234 -16.57 -2.51 -1.30
N TYR A 235 -16.69 -1.41 -2.05
CA TYR A 235 -15.93 -0.18 -1.79
C TYR A 235 -16.16 0.42 -0.40
N ASP A 236 -17.32 0.12 0.17
CA ASP A 236 -17.83 0.62 1.43
C ASP A 236 -17.79 -0.40 2.58
N GLN A 237 -17.25 -1.62 2.38
CA GLN A 237 -17.29 -2.69 3.40
C GLN A 237 -15.93 -3.09 3.99
N PHE A 238 -14.83 -2.41 3.63
CA PHE A 238 -13.52 -2.63 4.28
C PHE A 238 -13.15 -1.51 5.28
N GLY A 239 -11.99 -1.65 5.91
CA GLY A 239 -11.48 -0.72 6.94
C GLY A 239 -11.90 -1.09 8.37
N SER A 240 -12.39 -2.32 8.58
CA SER A 240 -12.77 -2.85 9.90
C SER A 240 -12.00 -4.11 10.30
N THR A 241 -11.10 -4.61 9.43
CA THR A 241 -10.28 -5.80 9.72
C THR A 241 -9.09 -5.49 10.61
N ASP A 242 -8.65 -4.24 10.59
CA ASP A 242 -7.64 -3.73 11.47
C ASP A 242 -8.20 -3.52 12.90
N PRO A 243 -7.46 -3.87 13.97
CA PRO A 243 -7.94 -3.71 15.35
C PRO A 243 -8.35 -2.27 15.74
N VAL A 244 -7.78 -1.24 15.10
CA VAL A 244 -8.17 0.17 15.33
C VAL A 244 -9.24 0.67 14.35
N GLY A 245 -9.80 -0.23 13.53
CA GLY A 245 -10.83 0.08 12.54
C GLY A 245 -10.37 1.16 11.56
N TRP A 246 -9.17 0.97 11.01
CA TRP A 246 -8.56 1.94 10.10
C TRP A 246 -9.02 1.71 8.65
N TYR A 247 -9.82 2.65 8.14
CA TYR A 247 -10.05 2.81 6.71
C TYR A 247 -9.02 3.80 6.18
N CYS A 248 -8.19 3.39 5.22
CA CYS A 248 -7.23 4.28 4.58
C CYS A 248 -7.06 3.94 3.11
N VAL A 249 -7.25 4.94 2.26
CA VAL A 249 -6.99 4.87 0.82
C VAL A 249 -6.18 6.07 0.38
N MET A 250 -5.13 5.83 -0.40
CA MET A 250 -4.27 6.84 -1.00
C MET A 250 -4.43 6.79 -2.52
N VAL A 251 -4.70 7.95 -3.11
CA VAL A 251 -4.79 8.14 -4.56
C VAL A 251 -3.69 9.08 -5.01
N LEU A 252 -2.87 8.62 -5.97
CA LEU A 252 -1.79 9.42 -6.53
C LEU A 252 -2.36 10.59 -7.33
N GLY A 253 -2.04 11.80 -6.92
CA GLY A 253 -2.45 13.04 -7.55
C GLY A 253 -1.46 13.52 -8.61
N GLU A 254 -1.23 14.82 -8.64
CA GLU A 254 -0.35 15.46 -9.63
C GLU A 254 1.13 15.29 -9.28
N LYS A 255 1.98 15.31 -10.30
CA LYS A 255 3.43 15.35 -10.14
C LYS A 255 3.84 16.73 -9.63
N LYS A 256 4.75 16.76 -8.66
CA LYS A 256 5.32 17.96 -8.07
C LYS A 256 6.80 18.12 -8.44
N PRO A 257 7.33 19.36 -8.44
CA PRO A 257 8.77 19.58 -8.46
C PRO A 257 9.43 18.83 -7.31
N LEU A 258 10.43 18.00 -7.64
CA LEU A 258 11.22 17.24 -6.68
C LEU A 258 12.61 17.86 -6.59
N ASN A 259 12.98 18.36 -5.41
CA ASN A 259 14.38 18.65 -5.13
C ASN A 259 15.08 17.34 -4.77
N ARG A 260 15.61 16.69 -5.81
CA ARG A 260 16.27 15.38 -5.72
C ARG A 260 17.30 15.38 -4.58
N MET A 261 18.34 16.22 -4.69
CA MET A 261 19.43 16.28 -3.72
C MET A 261 18.97 16.49 -2.27
N ALA A 262 17.98 17.37 -2.05
CA ALA A 262 17.45 17.60 -0.70
C ALA A 262 16.75 16.35 -0.14
N LEU A 263 16.03 15.60 -0.97
CA LEU A 263 15.43 14.33 -0.60
C LEU A 263 16.51 13.31 -0.21
N GLU A 264 17.54 13.12 -1.03
CA GLU A 264 18.59 12.12 -0.71
C GLU A 264 19.34 12.48 0.56
N ILE A 265 19.64 13.76 0.80
CA ILE A 265 20.24 14.21 2.07
C ILE A 265 19.31 13.90 3.25
N LYS A 266 18.00 14.18 3.14
CA LYS A 266 17.01 13.87 4.19
C LYS A 266 16.95 12.36 4.47
N SER A 267 16.98 11.53 3.43
CA SER A 267 17.00 10.06 3.56
C SER A 267 18.25 9.55 4.27
N LEU A 268 19.44 10.09 3.95
CA LEU A 268 20.69 9.76 4.65
C LEU A 268 20.66 10.21 6.12
N GLN A 269 20.06 11.36 6.41
CA GLN A 269 19.84 11.82 7.78
C GLN A 269 18.90 10.88 8.55
N HIS A 270 17.83 10.38 7.91
CA HIS A 270 16.97 9.37 8.50
C HIS A 270 17.72 8.07 8.77
N ALA A 271 18.60 7.63 7.87
CA ALA A 271 19.44 6.44 8.06
C ALA A 271 20.32 6.56 9.32
N ILE A 272 20.98 7.72 9.49
CA ILE A 272 21.77 8.05 10.68
C ILE A 272 20.88 8.06 11.94
N ALA A 273 19.69 8.67 11.86
CA ALA A 273 18.76 8.71 12.98
C ALA A 273 18.28 7.31 13.40
N PHE A 274 18.01 6.42 12.45
CA PHE A 274 17.71 5.01 12.73
C PHE A 274 18.90 4.31 13.39
N ALA A 275 20.11 4.45 12.85
CA ALA A 275 21.30 3.82 13.41
C ALA A 275 21.54 4.21 14.88
N HIS A 276 21.26 5.46 15.23
CA HIS A 276 21.39 5.98 16.60
C HIS A 276 20.12 5.83 17.45
N GLY A 277 19.05 5.23 16.94
CA GLY A 277 17.79 5.05 17.67
C GLY A 277 17.08 6.37 18.03
N THR A 278 17.28 7.41 17.23
CA THR A 278 16.70 8.75 17.42
C THR A 278 15.63 9.09 16.39
N ARG A 279 15.32 8.18 15.46
CA ARG A 279 14.31 8.42 14.41
C ARG A 279 12.91 8.66 14.97
N PHE A 280 12.60 8.03 16.10
CA PHE A 280 11.35 8.21 16.83
C PHE A 280 11.52 7.88 18.32
N ASP A 281 10.63 8.42 19.16
CA ASP A 281 10.60 8.10 20.59
C ASP A 281 9.96 6.72 20.80
N LEU A 282 10.69 5.83 21.47
CA LEU A 282 10.25 4.48 21.80
C LEU A 282 8.98 4.46 22.67
N LYS A 283 8.80 5.47 23.53
CA LYS A 283 7.65 5.56 24.45
C LYS A 283 6.36 5.92 23.72
N ASP A 284 6.48 6.67 22.63
CA ASP A 284 5.36 7.16 21.84
C ASP A 284 5.13 6.35 20.56
N ALA A 285 5.98 5.35 20.30
CA ALA A 285 5.87 4.48 19.13
C ALA A 285 4.55 3.69 19.15
N PRO A 286 3.74 3.71 18.06
CA PRO A 286 2.52 2.91 17.98
C PRO A 286 2.78 1.41 18.12
N TYR A 287 3.93 0.94 17.63
CA TYR A 287 4.40 -0.42 17.82
C TYR A 287 5.59 -0.42 18.77
N ALA A 288 5.37 -0.92 19.98
CA ALA A 288 6.37 -0.93 21.03
C ALA A 288 7.57 -1.80 20.65
N VAL A 289 8.75 -1.20 20.73
CA VAL A 289 10.06 -1.85 20.60
C VAL A 289 10.97 -1.31 21.71
N ASP A 290 11.94 -2.11 22.15
CA ASP A 290 12.82 -1.73 23.26
C ASP A 290 14.13 -1.08 22.77
N ALA A 291 14.50 -1.32 21.51
CA ALA A 291 15.69 -0.73 20.90
C ALA A 291 15.54 -0.59 19.38
N ILE A 292 16.29 0.35 18.81
CA ILE A 292 16.42 0.60 17.36
C ILE A 292 17.91 0.77 17.03
N GLY A 293 18.30 0.43 15.81
CA GLY A 293 19.65 0.70 15.29
C GLY A 293 20.71 -0.11 16.04
N PHE A 294 21.86 0.49 16.34
CA PHE A 294 22.95 -0.21 17.01
C PHE A 294 22.55 -0.81 18.37
N ALA A 295 21.69 -0.13 19.13
CA ALA A 295 21.17 -0.67 20.39
C ALA A 295 20.34 -1.95 20.18
N ALA A 296 19.64 -2.07 19.04
CA ALA A 296 18.89 -3.27 18.70
C ALA A 296 19.82 -4.46 18.40
N TYR A 297 20.95 -4.23 17.73
CA TYR A 297 21.97 -5.28 17.53
C TYR A 297 22.55 -5.77 18.85
N GLU A 298 22.91 -4.85 19.76
CA GLU A 298 23.44 -5.24 21.07
C GLU A 298 22.40 -6.00 21.89
N LEU A 299 21.13 -5.57 21.86
CA LEU A 299 20.06 -6.29 22.53
C LEU A 299 19.88 -7.71 21.97
N TRP A 300 19.89 -7.85 20.64
CA TRP A 300 19.76 -9.15 19.99
C TRP A 300 20.94 -10.07 20.30
N LYS A 301 22.16 -9.53 20.25
CA LYS A 301 23.39 -10.25 20.60
C LYS A 301 23.35 -10.77 22.04
N GLN A 302 22.98 -9.91 23.01
CA GLN A 302 22.87 -10.33 24.41
C GLN A 302 21.82 -11.43 24.60
N ALA A 303 20.69 -11.34 23.90
CA ALA A 303 19.66 -12.37 23.98
C ALA A 303 20.16 -13.71 23.42
N LEU A 304 20.90 -13.70 22.31
CA LEU A 304 21.56 -14.89 21.74
C LEU A 304 22.60 -15.48 22.70
N GLU A 305 23.44 -14.65 23.33
CA GLU A 305 24.47 -15.08 24.28
C GLU A 305 23.88 -15.73 25.54
N ARG A 306 22.70 -15.26 26.00
CA ARG A 306 21.97 -15.86 27.12
C ARG A 306 21.19 -17.12 26.76
N GLY A 307 20.97 -17.37 25.46
CA GLY A 307 20.08 -18.44 25.00
C GLY A 307 18.59 -18.12 25.17
N ASP A 308 18.23 -16.84 25.34
CA ASP A 308 16.87 -16.37 25.60
C ASP A 308 16.09 -16.07 24.31
N VAL A 309 16.41 -16.74 23.20
CA VAL A 309 15.80 -16.46 21.89
C VAL A 309 15.43 -17.76 21.19
N ASP A 310 14.20 -17.79 20.67
CA ASP A 310 13.76 -18.85 19.77
C ASP A 310 14.57 -18.84 18.45
N VAL A 311 14.94 -20.02 17.96
CA VAL A 311 15.74 -20.16 16.74
C VAL A 311 14.96 -19.68 15.51
N GLY A 312 13.66 -19.98 15.44
CA GLY A 312 12.79 -19.55 14.35
C GLY A 312 12.60 -18.02 14.35
N PHE A 313 12.45 -17.41 15.53
CA PHE A 313 12.46 -15.95 15.66
C PHE A 313 13.78 -15.34 15.15
N THR A 314 14.91 -15.91 15.56
CA THR A 314 16.24 -15.44 15.11
C THR A 314 16.39 -15.58 13.59
N GLU A 315 15.95 -16.69 13.02
CA GLU A 315 15.95 -16.89 11.57
C GLU A 315 15.14 -15.81 10.87
N HIS A 316 13.92 -15.57 11.33
CA HIS A 316 13.01 -14.59 10.73
C HIS A 316 13.56 -13.17 10.80
N ALA A 317 14.06 -12.75 11.97
CA ALA A 317 14.67 -11.44 12.16
C ALA A 317 15.93 -11.27 11.26
N ALA A 318 16.77 -12.31 11.17
CA ALA A 318 17.92 -12.30 10.27
C ALA A 318 17.50 -12.23 8.79
N TRP A 319 16.46 -12.95 8.38
CA TRP A 319 15.98 -12.91 7.01
C TRP A 319 15.45 -11.53 6.62
N ILE A 320 14.64 -10.88 7.46
CA ILE A 320 14.18 -9.50 7.20
C ILE A 320 15.38 -8.54 7.14
N LEU A 321 16.30 -8.65 8.09
CA LEU A 321 17.47 -7.79 8.14
C LEU A 321 18.31 -7.92 6.86
N TRP A 322 18.50 -9.13 6.36
CA TRP A 322 19.19 -9.38 5.09
C TRP A 322 18.53 -8.62 3.93
N GLU A 323 17.21 -8.75 3.72
CA GLU A 323 16.51 -8.04 2.65
C GLU A 323 16.65 -6.51 2.77
N MET A 324 16.51 -5.98 3.99
CA MET A 324 16.68 -4.54 4.26
C MET A 324 18.09 -4.05 3.90
N ARG A 325 19.14 -4.82 4.25
CA ARG A 325 20.53 -4.43 3.96
C ARG A 325 20.90 -4.55 2.50
N GLU A 326 20.30 -5.48 1.75
CA GLU A 326 20.43 -5.52 0.28
C GLU A 326 19.90 -4.23 -0.34
N HIS A 327 18.73 -3.77 0.12
CA HIS A 327 18.18 -2.50 -0.32
C HIS A 327 19.02 -1.30 0.10
N ALA A 328 19.62 -1.31 1.30
CA ALA A 328 20.50 -0.23 1.76
C ALA A 328 21.74 -0.12 0.87
N ALA A 329 22.43 -1.23 0.62
CA ALA A 329 23.60 -1.26 -0.24
C ALA A 329 23.28 -0.82 -1.68
N ALA A 330 22.17 -1.31 -2.24
CA ALA A 330 21.73 -0.93 -3.59
C ALA A 330 21.35 0.56 -3.68
N TYR A 331 20.63 1.08 -2.68
CA TYR A 331 20.27 2.50 -2.62
C TYR A 331 21.48 3.42 -2.58
N LEU A 332 22.46 3.14 -1.71
CA LEU A 332 23.65 3.96 -1.58
C LEU A 332 24.45 4.01 -2.89
N ARG A 333 24.57 2.88 -3.60
CA ARG A 333 25.18 2.84 -4.94
C ARG A 333 24.39 3.68 -5.94
N GLU A 334 23.06 3.55 -5.95
CA GLU A 334 22.20 4.28 -6.88
C GLU A 334 22.31 5.80 -6.73
N ILE A 335 22.47 6.31 -5.51
CA ILE A 335 22.55 7.75 -5.28
C ILE A 335 23.97 8.32 -5.39
N THR A 336 24.99 7.47 -5.54
CA THR A 336 26.41 7.87 -5.46
C THR A 336 26.77 8.97 -6.46
N ASP A 337 26.27 8.88 -7.69
CA ASP A 337 26.61 9.81 -8.79
C ASP A 337 25.93 11.18 -8.66
N HIS A 338 25.01 11.35 -7.70
CA HIS A 338 24.41 12.66 -7.45
C HIS A 338 25.29 13.56 -6.59
N PHE A 339 26.22 12.97 -5.82
CA PHE A 339 27.02 13.69 -4.85
C PHE A 339 28.40 14.07 -5.41
N PRO A 340 29.10 15.05 -4.79
CA PRO A 340 30.50 15.31 -5.10
C PRO A 340 31.39 14.12 -4.77
N GLU A 341 32.54 14.02 -5.46
CA GLU A 341 33.42 12.84 -5.44
C GLU A 341 33.75 12.29 -4.04
N ALA A 342 34.06 13.16 -3.07
CA ALA A 342 34.39 12.72 -1.71
C ALA A 342 33.20 12.02 -1.03
N SER A 343 31.98 12.56 -1.20
CA SER A 343 30.75 11.97 -0.67
C SER A 343 30.36 10.71 -1.46
N SER A 344 30.55 10.71 -2.78
CA SER A 344 30.34 9.52 -3.61
C SER A 344 31.18 8.32 -3.15
N ARG A 345 32.47 8.55 -2.86
CA ARG A 345 33.34 7.50 -2.30
C ARG A 345 32.83 6.99 -0.96
N ALA A 346 32.45 7.89 -0.05
CA ALA A 346 31.91 7.51 1.26
C ALA A 346 30.62 6.67 1.15
N LEU A 347 29.73 7.00 0.21
CA LEU A 347 28.50 6.22 -0.05
C LEU A 347 28.83 4.83 -0.62
N SER A 348 29.81 4.74 -1.50
CA SER A 348 30.30 3.46 -2.05
C SER A 348 30.93 2.57 -0.97
N ASP A 349 31.75 3.16 -0.09
CA ASP A 349 32.34 2.46 1.05
C ASP A 349 31.26 1.97 2.02
N ALA A 350 30.26 2.82 2.31
CA ALA A 350 29.11 2.45 3.14
C ALA A 350 28.29 1.30 2.52
N ALA A 351 28.08 1.29 1.20
CA ALA A 351 27.45 0.16 0.52
C ALA A 351 28.26 -1.14 0.68
N THR A 352 29.59 -1.05 0.65
CA THR A 352 30.49 -2.20 0.87
C THR A 352 30.42 -2.73 2.30
N PHE A 353 30.23 -1.87 3.31
CA PHE A 353 29.97 -2.31 4.67
C PHE A 353 28.66 -3.11 4.79
N TYR A 354 27.60 -2.67 4.11
CA TYR A 354 26.35 -3.42 4.06
C TYR A 354 26.51 -4.78 3.34
N ASP A 355 27.33 -4.90 2.29
CA ASP A 355 27.63 -6.21 1.69
C ASP A 355 28.28 -7.18 2.69
N ALA A 356 29.18 -6.68 3.53
CA ALA A 356 29.81 -7.49 4.56
C ALA A 356 28.79 -7.93 5.62
N GLU A 357 27.89 -7.04 6.01
CA GLU A 357 26.79 -7.34 6.92
C GLU A 357 25.84 -8.39 6.34
N ILE A 358 25.42 -8.24 5.08
CA ILE A 358 24.58 -9.21 4.36
C ILE A 358 25.18 -10.61 4.44
N LYS A 359 26.49 -10.76 4.18
CA LYS A 359 27.18 -12.05 4.29
C LYS A 359 27.10 -12.65 5.70
N ALA A 360 27.25 -11.82 6.74
CA ALA A 360 27.15 -12.26 8.12
C ALA A 360 25.72 -12.70 8.49
N VAL A 361 24.72 -11.94 8.07
CA VAL A 361 23.30 -12.22 8.35
C VAL A 361 22.82 -13.45 7.59
N VAL A 362 23.21 -13.63 6.33
CA VAL A 362 22.92 -14.87 5.55
C VAL A 362 23.54 -16.09 6.22
N LYS A 363 24.75 -15.96 6.78
CA LYS A 363 25.37 -17.05 7.56
C LYS A 363 24.52 -17.39 8.79
N LEU A 364 23.98 -16.39 9.50
CA LEU A 364 23.10 -16.60 10.65
C LEU A 364 21.80 -17.32 10.26
N VAL A 365 21.13 -16.88 9.19
CA VAL A 365 19.93 -17.57 8.64
C VAL A 365 20.23 -19.05 8.38
N ASN A 366 21.36 -19.35 7.73
CA ASN A 366 21.74 -20.72 7.42
C ASN A 366 22.07 -21.57 8.66
N ILE A 367 22.62 -20.97 9.72
CA ILE A 367 22.84 -21.63 11.01
C ILE A 367 21.49 -22.03 11.63
N CYS A 368 20.52 -21.11 11.66
CA CYS A 368 19.19 -21.39 12.22
C CYS A 368 18.48 -22.52 11.46
N LYS A 369 18.41 -22.46 10.12
CA LYS A 369 17.85 -23.53 9.27
C LYS A 369 18.53 -24.88 9.43
N GLY A 370 19.83 -24.87 9.76
CA GLY A 370 20.59 -26.08 10.06
C GLY A 370 20.20 -26.72 11.39
N HIS A 371 19.76 -25.92 12.36
CA HIS A 371 19.34 -26.36 13.68
C HIS A 371 17.94 -27.00 13.64
N GLU A 372 16.98 -26.38 12.95
CA GLU A 372 15.60 -26.90 12.83
C GLU A 372 15.56 -28.32 12.23
N ARG A 373 16.29 -28.54 11.13
CA ARG A 373 16.37 -29.86 10.47
C ARG A 373 16.94 -30.96 11.37
N LYS A 374 17.88 -30.62 12.27
CA LYS A 374 18.45 -31.59 13.22
C LYS A 374 17.47 -31.96 14.33
N HIS A 375 16.67 -31.00 14.79
CA HIS A 375 15.64 -31.25 15.80
C HIS A 375 14.50 -32.14 15.28
N GLU A 376 14.09 -31.97 14.03
CA GLU A 376 13.12 -32.85 13.37
C GLU A 376 13.66 -34.28 13.21
N THR A 377 14.93 -34.43 12.84
CA THR A 377 15.56 -35.75 12.67
C THR A 377 15.70 -36.49 14.01
N PHE A 378 16.05 -35.78 15.09
CA PHE A 378 16.21 -36.36 16.42
C PHE A 378 14.87 -36.77 17.06
N THR A 379 13.83 -35.95 16.91
CA THR A 379 12.48 -36.28 17.40
C THR A 379 11.81 -37.43 16.65
N THR A 380 12.11 -37.60 15.36
CA THR A 380 11.65 -38.76 14.58
C THR A 380 12.37 -40.05 14.98
N SER A 381 13.64 -39.97 15.38
CA SER A 381 14.43 -41.13 15.83
C SER A 381 14.11 -41.62 17.25
N ILE A 382 13.41 -40.84 18.07
CA ILE A 382 12.97 -41.26 19.43
C ILE A 382 11.58 -41.90 19.39
N LYS A 383 10.81 -41.69 18.30
CA LYS A 383 9.47 -42.23 18.13
C LYS A 383 9.43 -43.56 17.35
N ASN A 384 10.59 -44.04 16.91
CA ASN A 384 10.80 -45.37 16.32
C ASN A 384 11.72 -46.17 17.24
#